data_AF-A0A671Z489-F1
#
_entry.id   AF-A0A671Z489-F1
#
_cell.length_a   1.000
_cell.length_b   1.000
_cell.length_c   1.000
_cell.angle_alpha   90.00
_cell.angle_beta   90.00
_cell.angle_gamma   90.00
#
_symmetry.space_group_name_H-M   'P 1'
#
loop_
_entity.id
_entity.type
_entity.pdbx_description
1 polymer ?
#
loop_
_entity_poly.entity_id
_entity_poly.type
_entity_poly.pdbx_seq_one_letter_code
_entity_poly.pdbx_strand_id
1 'polypeptide(L)' 'MADNETIKIKIIRTEDQRKAKREFGRARAKTRINIGDSFQRWRELRGLKGFKSHPEFARFLLDRYPSRPATMHR' A
#
# COMPACT_ATOMS: atom_id res chain seq x y z
N MET A 1 -15.75 27.31 22.93
CA MET A 1 -15.05 28.36 22.16
C MET A 1 -13.58 28.14 22.41
N ALA A 2 -12.93 27.47 21.46
CA ALA A 2 -11.75 27.95 20.71
C ALA A 2 -10.50 27.82 21.59
N ASP A 3 -9.60 26.88 21.35
CA ASP A 3 -8.58 26.99 20.29
C ASP A 3 -7.66 25.75 20.23
N ASN A 4 -8.12 24.65 19.63
CA ASN A 4 -7.22 23.55 19.22
C ASN A 4 -6.54 23.90 17.89
N GLU A 5 -5.73 24.96 17.90
CA GLU A 5 -4.87 25.31 16.78
C GLU A 5 -3.75 24.28 16.73
N THR A 6 -3.92 23.32 15.82
CA THR A 6 -3.02 22.21 15.58
C THR A 6 -1.62 22.74 15.32
N ILE A 7 -0.77 22.69 16.34
CA ILE A 7 0.66 22.94 16.22
C ILE A 7 1.16 21.98 15.14
N LYS A 8 1.40 22.52 13.94
CA LYS A 8 2.13 21.83 12.88
C LYS A 8 3.57 21.74 13.35
N ILE A 9 3.83 20.85 14.29
CA ILE A 9 5.17 20.46 14.70
C ILE A 9 5.81 19.90 13.45
N LYS A 10 6.67 20.69 12.82
CA LYS A 10 7.53 20.24 11.73
C LYS A 10 8.51 19.28 12.40
N ILE A 11 8.13 18.01 12.54
CA ILE A 11 8.93 16.98 13.23
C ILE A 11 10.30 16.93 12.52
N ILE A 12 11.28 17.62 13.10
CA ILE A 12 12.67 17.55 12.67
C ILE A 12 13.15 16.19 13.12
N ARG A 13 13.13 15.23 12.18
CA ARG A 13 13.55 13.86 12.45
C ARG A 13 15.04 13.85 12.79
N THR A 14 15.40 13.25 13.91
CA THR A 14 16.80 12.99 14.27
C THR A 14 17.46 12.10 13.21
N GLU A 15 18.79 12.10 13.16
CA GLU A 15 19.57 11.38 12.14
C GLU A 15 19.26 9.87 12.13
N ASP A 16 19.06 9.28 13.31
CA ASP A 16 18.59 7.90 13.50
C ASP A 16 17.19 7.67 12.94
N GLN A 17 16.22 8.57 13.20
CA GLN A 17 14.88 8.47 12.61
C GLN A 17 14.91 8.60 11.09
N ARG A 18 15.82 9.41 10.55
CA ARG A 18 16.04 9.52 9.09
C ARG A 18 16.68 8.26 8.51
N LYS A 19 17.58 7.61 9.25
CA LYS A 19 18.21 6.33 8.84
C LYS A 19 17.18 5.20 8.87
N ALA A 20 16.41 5.08 9.95
CA ALA A 20 15.32 4.11 10.08
C ALA A 20 14.25 4.31 8.99
N LYS A 21 13.84 5.55 8.68
CA LYS A 21 12.91 5.83 7.59
C LYS A 21 13.50 5.47 6.21
N ARG A 22 14.81 5.69 5.99
CA ARG A 22 15.50 5.30 4.75
C ARG A 22 15.58 3.79 4.59
N GLU A 23 15.88 3.06 5.67
CA GLU A 23 15.94 1.59 5.66
C GLU A 23 14.56 0.97 5.49
N PHE A 24 13.55 1.49 6.20
CA PHE A 24 12.15 1.11 5.99
C PHE A 24 11.69 1.38 4.56
N GLY A 25 12.07 2.55 4.00
CA GLY A 25 11.83 2.88 2.60
C GLY A 25 12.50 1.89 1.63
N ARG A 26 13.75 1.49 1.90
CA ARG A 26 14.50 0.50 1.10
C ARG A 26 13.88 -0.89 1.17
N ALA A 27 13.46 -1.35 2.35
CA ALA A 27 12.75 -2.60 2.52
C ALA A 27 11.41 -2.60 1.78
N ARG A 28 10.66 -1.49 1.86
CA ARG A 28 9.37 -1.32 1.20
C ARG A 28 9.48 -1.12 -0.31
N ALA A 29 10.59 -0.56 -0.81
CA ALA A 29 10.81 -0.38 -2.25
C ALA A 29 10.83 -1.73 -2.99
N LYS A 30 11.38 -2.79 -2.37
CA LYS A 30 11.39 -4.15 -2.94
C LYS A 30 9.99 -4.75 -3.09
N THR A 31 9.02 -4.30 -2.31
CA THR A 31 7.65 -4.85 -2.29
C THR A 31 6.60 -3.86 -2.81
N ARG A 32 7.03 -2.70 -3.33
CA ARG A 32 6.13 -1.65 -3.82
C ARG A 32 5.70 -1.95 -5.25
N ILE A 33 4.42 -2.20 -5.43
CA ILE A 33 3.76 -2.30 -6.74
C ILE A 33 3.17 -0.93 -7.06
N ASN A 34 3.62 -0.29 -8.15
CA ASN A 34 3.01 0.95 -8.63
C ASN A 34 1.85 0.59 -9.57
N ILE A 35 0.62 0.82 -9.10
CA ILE A 35 -0.62 0.47 -9.81
C ILE A 35 -1.11 1.63 -10.71
N GLY A 36 -0.45 2.80 -10.64
CA GLY A 36 -0.75 3.98 -11.47
C GLY A 36 -2.22 4.40 -11.37
N ASP A 37 -2.83 4.70 -12.52
CA ASP A 37 -4.23 5.13 -12.64
C ASP A 37 -5.22 4.08 -12.15
N SER A 38 -4.81 2.80 -12.10
CA SER A 38 -5.62 1.72 -11.54
C SER A 38 -5.70 1.76 -10.01
N PHE A 39 -4.98 2.66 -9.32
CA PHE A 39 -5.04 2.79 -7.86
C PHE A 39 -6.42 3.20 -7.36
N GLN A 40 -7.12 4.06 -8.10
CA GLN A 40 -8.48 4.47 -7.73
C GLN A 40 -9.43 3.26 -7.75
N ARG A 41 -9.46 2.54 -8.87
CA ARG A 41 -10.22 1.30 -9.03
C ARG A 41 -9.87 0.25 -7.97
N TRP A 42 -8.58 0.13 -7.64
CA TRP A 42 -8.10 -0.77 -6.58
C TRP A 42 -8.65 -0.38 -5.20
N ARG A 43 -8.71 0.91 -4.87
CA ARG A 43 -9.27 1.41 -3.61
C ARG A 43 -10.78 1.19 -3.51
N GLU A 44 -11.51 1.46 -4.60
CA GLU A 44 -12.95 1.23 -4.69
C GLU A 44 -13.29 -0.25 -4.51
N LEU A 45 -12.62 -1.15 -5.25
CA LEU A 45 -12.81 -2.59 -5.14
C LEU A 45 -12.48 -3.12 -3.74
N ARG A 46 -11.41 -2.59 -3.12
CA ARG A 46 -11.03 -2.93 -1.74
C ARG A 46 -12.14 -2.57 -0.74
N GLY A 47 -12.73 -1.38 -0.89
CA GLY A 47 -13.85 -0.92 -0.07
C GLY A 47 -15.11 -1.75 -0.26
N LEU A 48 -15.48 -2.03 -1.52
CA LEU A 48 -16.66 -2.84 -1.87
C LEU A 48 -16.58 -4.27 -1.33
N LYS A 49 -15.38 -4.85 -1.29
CA LYS A 49 -15.15 -6.20 -0.74
C LYS A 49 -14.94 -6.22 0.78
N GLY A 50 -14.87 -5.07 1.44
CA GLY A 50 -14.71 -4.97 2.89
C GLY A 50 -13.30 -5.27 3.40
N PHE A 51 -12.27 -5.26 2.55
CA PHE A 51 -10.90 -5.52 3.00
C PHE A 51 -10.32 -4.31 3.72
N LYS A 52 -9.64 -4.57 4.85
CA LYS A 52 -9.08 -3.51 5.71
C LYS A 52 -7.72 -3.04 5.22
N SER A 53 -6.97 -3.91 4.55
CA SER A 53 -5.60 -3.63 4.12
C SER A 53 -5.34 -3.97 2.65
N HIS A 54 -4.45 -3.20 2.01
CA HIS A 54 -4.03 -3.47 0.64
C HIS A 54 -3.27 -4.80 0.47
N PRO A 55 -2.40 -5.24 1.42
CA PRO A 55 -1.77 -6.55 1.34
C PRO A 55 -2.76 -7.72 1.36
N GLU A 56 -3.79 -7.63 2.20
CA GLU A 56 -4.85 -8.64 2.28
C GLU A 56 -5.65 -8.72 0.98
N PHE A 57 -6.02 -7.56 0.42
CA PHE A 57 -6.71 -7.50 -0.88
C PHE A 57 -5.82 -8.03 -2.02
N ALA A 58 -4.52 -7.73 -2.01
CA ALA A 58 -3.57 -8.27 -2.99
C ALA A 58 -3.46 -9.80 -2.90
N ARG A 59 -3.35 -10.35 -1.69
CA ARG A 59 -3.32 -11.79 -1.45
C ARG A 59 -4.60 -12.46 -1.96
N PHE A 60 -5.76 -11.90 -1.63
CA PHE A 60 -7.04 -12.38 -2.15
C PHE A 60 -7.08 -12.43 -3.68
N LEU A 61 -6.57 -11.39 -4.36
CA LEU A 61 -6.51 -11.40 -5.81
C LEU A 61 -5.57 -12.48 -6.34
N LEU A 62 -4.40 -12.66 -5.74
CA LEU A 62 -3.46 -13.72 -6.13
C LEU A 62 -4.07 -15.13 -5.95
N ASP A 63 -4.79 -15.35 -4.85
CA ASP A 63 -5.46 -16.63 -4.57
C ASP A 63 -6.63 -16.90 -5.55
N ARG A 64 -7.26 -15.84 -6.09
CA ARG A 64 -8.39 -15.91 -7.02
C ARG A 64 -8.00 -16.05 -8.48
N TYR A 65 -6.76 -15.72 -8.84
CA TYR A 65 -6.18 -16.04 -10.13
C TYR A 65 -5.26 -17.24 -9.94
N PRO A 66 -5.79 -18.47 -9.79
CA PRO A 66 -4.96 -19.65 -9.90
C PRO A 66 -4.28 -19.53 -11.25
N SER A 67 -2.94 -19.63 -11.26
CA SER A 67 -2.11 -19.68 -12.46
C SER A 67 -2.88 -20.38 -13.55
N ARG A 68 -3.50 -19.61 -14.46
CA ARG A 68 -4.23 -20.18 -15.58
C ARG A 68 -3.12 -20.89 -16.33
N PRO A 69 -3.10 -22.24 -16.43
CA PRO A 69 -2.08 -22.88 -17.24
C PRO A 69 -2.23 -22.23 -18.61
N ALA A 70 -1.15 -21.59 -19.06
CA ALA A 70 -1.11 -20.97 -20.38
C ALA A 70 -1.65 -22.02 -21.34
N THR A 71 -2.77 -21.67 -21.95
CA THR A 71 -3.69 -22.49 -22.72
C THR A 71 -3.03 -23.74 -23.30
N MET A 72 -3.50 -24.94 -22.90
CA MET A 72 -3.35 -26.14 -23.72
C MET A 72 -4.00 -25.83 -25.07
N HIS A 73 -3.17 -25.59 -26.09
CA HIS A 73 -3.59 -25.66 -27.48
C HIS A 73 -4.03 -27.11 -27.74
N ARG A 74 -5.28 -27.26 -28.17
CA ARG A 74 -5.80 -28.49 -28.76
C ARG A 74 -5.76 -28.36 -30.27
#